data_AF-A0AA50CQA7-F1
#
_entry.id   AF-A0AA50CQA7-F1
#
_cell.length_a   1.000
_cell.length_b   1.000
_cell.length_c   1.000
_cell.angle_alpha   90.00
_cell.angle_beta   90.00
_cell.angle_gamma   90.00
#
_symmetry.space_group_name_H-M   'P 1'
#
loop_
_entity.id
_entity.type
_entity.pdbx_description
1 polymer ?
#
loop_
_entity_poly.entity_id
_entity_poly.type
_entity_poly.pdbx_seq_one_letter_code
_entity_poly.pdbx_strand_id
1 'polypeptide(L)' 'MRPLETRPETITAIDEALAWHDGDARAAIATLIADCAYLRWQLDLASRAMGVGFTRGWRPRADRD' A
#
# COMPACT_ATOMS: atom_id res chain seq x y z
N MET A 1 16.91 -5.42 0.47
CA MET A 1 16.01 -5.11 -0.65
C MET A 1 15.94 -6.29 -1.62
N ARG A 2 14.83 -7.05 -1.63
CA ARG A 2 14.57 -7.98 -2.74
C ARG A 2 14.15 -7.12 -3.93
N PRO A 3 14.82 -7.17 -5.10
CA PRO A 3 14.35 -6.47 -6.28
C PRO A 3 12.89 -6.83 -6.52
N LEU A 4 12.08 -5.87 -6.96
CA LEU A 4 10.81 -6.20 -7.59
C LEU A 4 11.19 -6.95 -8.87
N GLU A 5 11.41 -8.25 -8.77
CA GLU A 5 11.31 -9.12 -9.93
C GLU A 5 9.96 -8.76 -10.55
N THR A 6 9.97 -8.31 -11.80
CA THR A 6 8.74 -8.03 -12.54
C THR A 6 8.06 -9.38 -12.75
N ARG A 7 7.37 -9.83 -11.71
CA ARG A 7 6.56 -11.02 -11.74
C ARG A 7 5.37 -10.73 -12.66
N PRO A 8 4.95 -11.66 -13.50
CA PRO A 8 3.90 -11.43 -14.50
C PRO A 8 2.61 -10.86 -13.88
N GLU A 9 2.28 -11.24 -12.64
CA GLU A 9 1.17 -10.67 -11.88
C GLU A 9 1.30 -9.17 -11.59
N THR A 10 2.52 -8.65 -11.44
CA THR A 10 2.76 -7.21 -11.22
C THR A 10 2.44 -6.43 -12.48
N ILE A 11 2.76 -6.98 -13.65
CA ILE A 11 2.44 -6.36 -14.94
C ILE A 11 0.91 -6.33 -15.11
N THR A 12 0.23 -7.45 -14.88
CA THR A 12 -1.24 -7.52 -14.96
C THR A 12 -1.93 -6.53 -14.01
N ALA A 13 -1.42 -6.38 -12.79
CA ALA A 13 -1.99 -5.42 -11.82
C ALA A 13 -1.79 -3.96 -12.25
N ILE A 14 -0.69 -3.63 -12.92
CA ILE A 14 -0.47 -2.28 -13.49
C ILE A 14 -1.44 -2.03 -14.64
N ASP A 15 -1.62 -3.00 -15.54
CA ASP A 15 -2.54 -2.88 -16.67
C ASP A 15 -4.00 -2.71 -16.20
N GLU A 16 -4.40 -3.44 -15.16
CA GLU A 16 -5.73 -3.31 -14.54
C GLU A 16 -5.93 -1.92 -13.90
N ALA A 17 -4.93 -1.43 -13.15
CA ALA A 17 -4.98 -0.10 -12.55
C ALA A 17 -5.05 1.01 -13.61
N LEU A 18 -4.34 0.86 -14.74
CA LEU A 18 -4.41 1.79 -15.86
C LEU A 18 -5.78 1.74 -16.56
N ALA A 19 -6.33 0.54 -16.76
CA ALA A 19 -7.63 0.36 -17.40
C ALA A 19 -8.77 1.03 -16.61
N TRP A 20 -8.69 1.06 -15.28
CA TRP A 20 -9.66 1.75 -14.43
C TRP A 20 -9.67 3.29 -14.62
N HIS A 21 -8.59 3.83 -15.19
CA HIS A 21 -8.42 5.24 -15.50
C HIS A 21 -8.34 5.52 -17.01
N ASP A 22 -8.94 4.67 -17.85
CA ASP A 22 -8.92 4.80 -19.32
C ASP A 22 -7.51 4.93 -19.92
N GLY A 23 -6.51 4.34 -19.26
CA GLY A 23 -5.10 4.42 -19.64
C GLY A 23 -4.38 5.68 -19.16
N ASP A 24 -5.02 6.58 -18.40
CA ASP A 24 -4.36 7.74 -17.79
C ASP A 24 -3.47 7.31 -16.61
N ALA A 25 -2.19 7.13 -16.90
CA ALA A 25 -1.19 6.79 -15.91
C ALA A 25 -1.03 7.83 -14.79
N ARG A 26 -1.26 9.12 -15.06
CA ARG A 26 -1.15 10.16 -14.02
C ARG A 26 -2.31 10.07 -13.05
N ALA A 27 -3.52 9.86 -13.56
CA ALA A 27 -4.71 9.64 -12.72
C ALA A 27 -4.55 8.37 -11.87
N ALA A 28 -4.10 7.27 -12.46
CA ALA A 28 -3.85 6.02 -11.73
C ALA A 28 -2.81 6.18 -10.61
N ILE A 29 -1.67 6.82 -10.90
CA ILE A 29 -0.64 7.09 -9.89
C ILE A 29 -1.17 8.01 -8.80
N ALA A 30 -1.94 9.04 -9.14
CA ALA A 30 -2.52 9.95 -8.16
C ALA A 30 -3.45 9.21 -7.19
N THR A 31 -4.30 8.30 -7.70
CA THR A 31 -5.15 7.45 -6.86
C THR A 31 -4.33 6.55 -5.96
N LEU A 32 -3.31 5.86 -6.50
CA LEU A 32 -2.45 4.97 -5.70
C LEU A 32 -1.72 5.72 -4.58
N ILE A 33 -1.29 6.96 -4.82
CA ILE A 33 -0.67 7.82 -3.80
C ILE A 33 -1.70 8.15 -2.71
N ALA A 34 -2.92 8.52 -3.10
CA ALA A 34 -4.00 8.81 -2.15
C ALA A 34 -4.37 7.58 -1.30
N ASP A 35 -4.48 6.42 -1.93
CA ASP A 35 -4.76 5.15 -1.25
C ASP A 35 -3.63 4.78 -0.28
N CYS A 36 -2.37 4.94 -0.69
CA CYS A 36 -1.23 4.73 0.20
C CYS A 36 -1.27 5.68 1.41
N ALA A 37 -1.62 6.95 1.21
CA ALA A 37 -1.77 7.91 2.31
C ALA A 37 -2.89 7.50 3.27
N TYR A 38 -4.04 7.07 2.72
CA TYR A 38 -5.16 6.57 3.51
C TYR A 38 -4.81 5.31 4.31
N LEU A 39 -4.15 4.33 3.70
CA LEU A 39 -3.70 3.10 4.37
C LEU A 39 -2.70 3.40 5.49
N ARG A 40 -1.77 4.35 5.28
CA ARG A 40 -0.85 4.80 6.33
C ARG A 40 -1.58 5.43 7.51
N TRP A 41 -2.61 6.24 7.24
CA TRP A 41 -3.46 6.81 8.28
C TRP A 41 -4.23 5.73 9.05
N GLN A 42 -4.82 4.75 8.35
CA GLN A 42 -5.50 3.62 8.99
C GLN A 42 -4.54 2.79 9.85
N LEU A 43 -3.31 2.56 9.40
CA LEU A 43 -2.28 1.87 10.16
C LEU A 43 -1.88 2.64 11.43
N ASP A 44 -1.72 3.97 11.37
CA ASP A 44 -1.44 4.80 12.54
C ASP A 44 -2.60 4.73 13.54
N LEU A 45 -3.83 4.89 13.06
CA LEU A 45 -5.03 4.79 13.89
C LEU A 45 -5.12 3.42 14.59
N ALA A 46 -4.95 2.33 13.84
CA ALA A 46 -4.94 0.99 14.38
C ALA A 46 -3.81 0.80 15.40
N SER A 47 -2.60 1.26 15.09
CA SER A 47 -1.43 1.16 15.97
C SER A 47 -1.63 1.88 17.31
N ARG A 48 -2.36 3.00 17.32
CA ARG A 48 -2.71 3.75 18.53
C ARG A 48 -3.81 3.05 19.35
N ALA A 49 -4.77 2.41 18.67
CA ALA A 49 -5.83 1.64 19.32
C ALA A 49 -5.33 0.29 19.87
N MET A 50 -4.24 -0.26 19.31
CA MET A 50 -3.63 -1.51 19.77
C MET A 50 -2.96 -1.34 21.16
N GLY A 51 -3.45 -2.09 22.14
CA GLY A 51 -2.80 -2.25 23.45
C GLY A 51 -1.67 -3.28 23.45
N VAL A 52 -0.94 -3.39 24.58
CA VAL A 52 0.20 -4.34 24.74
C VAL A 52 -0.22 -5.82 24.77
N GLY A 53 -1.52 -6.11 24.88
CA GLY A 53 -2.08 -7.45 25.10
C GLY A 53 -1.77 -8.49 24.01
N PHE A 54 -2.72 -8.74 23.10
CA PHE A 54 -2.62 -9.83 22.10
C PHE A 54 -1.36 -9.74 21.23
N THR A 55 -0.89 -8.53 20.91
CA THR A 55 0.32 -8.32 20.08
C THR A 55 1.62 -8.32 20.87
N ARG A 56 1.56 -8.46 22.20
CA ARG A 56 2.72 -8.46 23.11
C ARG A 56 3.65 -7.26 22.89
N GLY A 57 3.06 -6.10 22.57
CA GLY A 57 3.80 -4.86 22.30
C GLY A 57 4.34 -4.72 20.88
N TRP A 58 4.15 -5.70 19.99
CA TRP A 58 4.48 -5.52 18.57
C TRP A 58 3.59 -4.44 17.94
N ARG A 59 4.19 -3.60 17.08
CA ARG A 59 3.54 -2.54 16.32
C ARG A 59 3.94 -2.63 14.84
N PRO A 60 3.02 -2.39 13.91
CA PRO A 60 3.34 -2.35 12.48
C PRO A 60 4.24 -1.15 12.16
N ARG A 61 5.08 -1.31 11.14
CA ARG A 61 5.89 -0.24 10.56
C ARG A 61 5.34 0.10 9.18
N ALA A 62 5.12 1.39 8.94
CA ALA A 62 4.61 1.87 7.65
C ALA A 62 5.71 1.91 6.58
N ASP A 63 6.97 2.09 6.99
CA ASP A 63 8.11 2.14 6.09
C ASP A 63 8.64 0.73 5.77
N ARG A 64 9.13 0.57 4.54
CA ARG A 64 9.83 -0.64 4.10
C ARG A 64 11.33 -0.35 4.13
N ASP A 65 12.08 -1.05 4.98
CA ASP A 65 13.55 -1.08 5.01
C ASP A 65 14.12 -2.04 3.93
#